data_AF-A0A2M7AAI7-F1
#
_entry.id   AF-A0A2M7AAI7-F1
#
_cell.length_a   1.000
_cell.length_b   1.000
_cell.length_c   1.000
_cell.angle_alpha   90.00
_cell.angle_beta   90.00
_cell.angle_gamma   90.00
#
_symmetry.space_group_name_H-M   'P 1'
#
loop_
_entity.id
_entity.type
_entity.pdbx_description
1 polymer ?
#
loop_
_entity_poly.entity_id
_entity_poly.type
_entity_poly.pdbx_seq_one_letter_code
_entity_poly.pdbx_strand_id
1 'polypeptide(L)'
;MAKLGTERERISIDVLPEEYRKIKAYADLHGKTIREYIMESVREWLHQEAEEKDLSSLAIHLNKDPVLKELWDNEKDAVYDKL
;
A
#
# COMPACT_ATOMS: atom_id res chain seq x y z
N MET A 1 -30.66 21.30 8.48
CA MET A 1 -30.06 20.90 7.19
C MET A 1 -28.62 21.38 7.15
N ALA A 2 -27.67 20.55 7.59
CA ALA A 2 -26.25 20.89 7.50
C ALA A 2 -25.74 20.44 6.12
N LYS A 3 -25.29 21.38 5.29
CA LYS A 3 -24.48 21.06 4.12
C LYS A 3 -23.16 20.46 4.65
N LEU A 4 -23.01 19.15 4.59
CA LEU A 4 -21.69 18.51 4.60
C LEU A 4 -21.01 18.89 3.28
N GLY A 5 -20.54 20.15 3.21
CA GLY A 5 -19.61 20.55 2.17
C GLY A 5 -18.38 19.69 2.33
N THR A 6 -18.07 18.88 1.33
CA THR A 6 -16.80 18.17 1.24
C THR A 6 -15.69 19.21 1.10
N GLU A 7 -15.27 19.80 2.21
CA GLU A 7 -14.19 20.78 2.22
C GLU A 7 -12.92 20.07 1.79
N ARG A 8 -12.45 20.39 0.59
CA ARG A 8 -11.18 19.89 0.07
C ARG A 8 -10.09 20.73 0.70
N GLU A 9 -9.35 20.13 1.62
CA GLU A 9 -8.17 20.77 2.18
C GLU A 9 -7.07 20.86 1.13
N ARG A 10 -6.46 22.04 1.00
CA ARG A 10 -5.40 22.28 0.01
C ARG A 10 -4.05 22.03 0.65
N ILE A 11 -3.34 21.03 0.14
CA ILE A 11 -1.95 20.76 0.49
C ILE A 11 -1.07 21.42 -0.58
N SER A 12 -0.12 22.25 -0.16
CA SER A 12 0.92 22.80 -1.04
C SER A 12 2.22 22.06 -0.74
N ILE A 13 2.84 21.49 -1.77
CA ILE A 13 4.03 20.67 -1.66
C ILE A 13 5.10 21.33 -2.53
N ASP A 14 6.19 21.77 -1.91
CA ASP A 14 7.36 22.21 -2.63
C ASP A 14 8.10 20.97 -3.14
N VAL A 15 8.27 20.89 -4.45
CA VAL A 15 8.94 19.77 -5.13
C VAL A 15 10.09 20.30 -5.97
N LEU A 16 11.16 19.52 -6.07
CA LEU A 16 12.25 19.87 -6.98
C LEU A 16 11.75 19.80 -8.43
N PRO A 17 12.31 20.62 -9.35
CA PRO A 17 11.90 20.60 -10.75
C PRO A 17 12.05 19.22 -11.41
N GLU A 18 13.02 18.43 -10.99
CA GLU A 18 13.24 17.07 -11.48
C GLU A 18 12.15 16.10 -11.03
N GLU A 19 11.72 16.21 -9.78
CA GLU A 19 10.63 15.40 -9.21
C GLU A 19 9.31 15.75 -9.86
N TYR A 20 9.03 17.05 -10.03
CA TYR A 20 7.84 17.51 -10.75
C TYR A 20 7.77 16.93 -12.17
N ARG A 21 8.90 16.91 -12.90
CA ARG A 21 8.96 16.31 -14.25
C ARG A 21 8.65 14.83 -14.23
N LYS A 22 9.20 14.08 -13.26
CA LYS A 22 8.91 12.65 -13.11
C LYS A 22 7.43 12.43 -12.80
N ILE A 23 6.90 13.09 -11.77
CA ILE A 23 5.49 12.99 -11.37
C ILE A 23 4.57 13.30 -12.54
N LYS A 24 4.87 14.37 -13.28
CA LYS A 24 4.08 14.73 -14.46
C LYS A 24 4.15 13.65 -15.55
N ALA A 25 5.33 13.13 -15.87
CA ALA A 25 5.50 12.09 -16.87
C ALA A 25 4.72 10.81 -16.52
N TYR A 26 4.73 10.40 -15.25
CA TYR A 26 3.95 9.25 -14.80
C TYR A 26 2.44 9.55 -14.79
N ALA A 27 2.02 10.73 -14.35
CA ALA A 27 0.61 11.11 -14.41
C ALA A 27 0.09 11.09 -15.86
N ASP A 28 0.86 11.65 -16.80
CA ASP A 28 0.56 11.64 -18.23
C ASP A 28 0.51 10.20 -18.79
N LEU A 29 1.46 9.32 -18.39
CA LEU A 29 1.48 7.90 -18.78
C LEU A 29 0.21 7.16 -18.35
N HIS A 30 -0.31 7.46 -17.16
CA HIS A 30 -1.54 6.86 -16.64
C HIS A 30 -2.81 7.60 -17.08
N GLY A 31 -2.70 8.66 -17.88
CA GLY A 31 -3.83 9.46 -18.35
C GLY A 31 -4.56 10.21 -17.22
N LYS A 32 -3.85 10.52 -16.13
CA LYS A 32 -4.39 11.11 -14.91
C LYS A 32 -3.84 12.51 -14.69
N THR A 33 -4.59 13.35 -13.98
CA THR A 33 -4.02 14.61 -13.49
C THR A 33 -2.97 14.33 -12.42
N ILE A 34 -2.00 15.24 -12.25
CA ILE A 34 -0.98 15.14 -11.19
C ILE A 34 -1.62 14.93 -9.81
N ARG A 35 -2.74 15.60 -9.53
CA ARG A 35 -3.48 15.45 -8.28
C ARG A 35 -4.02 14.03 -8.11
N GLU A 36 -4.68 13.48 -9.12
CA GLU A 36 -5.24 12.14 -9.06
C GLU A 36 -4.16 11.10 -8.90
N TYR A 37 -3.08 11.21 -9.69
CA TYR A 37 -1.94 10.33 -9.62
C TYR A 37 -1.32 10.31 -8.22
N ILE A 38 -1.03 11.48 -7.63
CA ILE A 38 -0.47 11.56 -6.28
C ILE A 38 -1.44 10.95 -5.25
N MET A 39 -2.73 11.29 -5.30
CA MET A 39 -3.70 10.78 -4.32
C MET A 39 -3.88 9.27 -4.39
N GLU A 40 -3.82 8.70 -5.59
CA GLU A 40 -3.91 7.26 -5.81
C GLU A 40 -2.65 6.56 -5.34
N SER A 41 -1.46 7.05 -5.70
CA SER A 41 -0.20 6.49 -5.22
C SER A 41 -0.09 6.51 -3.69
N VAL A 42 -0.56 7.58 -3.04
CA VAL A 42 -0.59 7.64 -1.57
C VAL A 42 -1.56 6.61 -0.99
N ARG A 43 -2.73 6.40 -1.61
CA ARG A 43 -3.70 5.40 -1.14
C ARG A 43 -3.17 3.98 -1.33
N GLU A 44 -2.58 3.70 -2.48
CA GLU A 44 -1.95 2.40 -2.77
C GLU A 44 -0.83 2.12 -1.77
N TRP A 45 0.02 3.10 -1.49
CA TRP A 45 1.09 2.95 -0.52
C TRP A 45 0.57 2.71 0.91
N LEU A 46 -0.46 3.44 1.34
CA LEU A 46 -1.10 3.21 2.64
C LEU A 46 -1.76 1.84 2.72
N HIS A 47 -2.36 1.36 1.62
CA HIS A 47 -2.94 0.02 1.55
C HIS A 47 -1.87 -1.05 1.68
N GLN A 48 -0.78 -0.92 0.92
CA GLN A 48 0.35 -1.85 0.99
C GLN A 48 1.00 -1.85 2.37
N GLU A 49 1.18 -0.69 3.00
CA GLU A 49 1.74 -0.61 4.35
C GLU A 49 0.80 -1.24 5.40
N ALA A 50 -0.52 -1.10 5.23
CA ALA A 50 -1.49 -1.78 6.07
C ALA A 50 -1.46 -3.30 5.86
N GLU A 51 -1.39 -3.77 4.62
CA GLU A 51 -1.24 -5.19 4.29
C GLU A 51 0.07 -5.77 4.83
N GLU A 52 1.19 -5.05 4.70
CA GLU A 52 2.48 -5.47 5.26
C GLU A 52 2.45 -5.53 6.79
N LYS A 53 1.81 -4.56 7.45
CA LYS A 53 1.62 -4.57 8.90
C LYS A 53 0.71 -5.71 9.34
N ASP A 54 -0.37 -5.98 8.62
CA ASP A 54 -1.29 -7.07 8.90
C ASP A 54 -0.61 -8.42 8.70
N LEU A 55 0.12 -8.62 7.60
CA LEU A 55 0.93 -9.81 7.36
C LEU A 55 2.01 -10.00 8.44
N SER A 56 2.69 -8.93 8.83
CA SER A 56 3.68 -8.96 9.91
C SER A 56 3.03 -9.31 11.25
N SER A 57 1.86 -8.76 11.54
CA SER A 57 1.10 -9.07 12.76
C SER A 57 0.66 -10.53 12.77
N LEU A 58 0.13 -11.03 11.65
CA LEU A 58 -0.31 -12.42 11.48
C LEU A 58 0.86 -13.39 11.62
N ALA A 59 2.03 -13.07 11.05
CA ALA A 59 3.25 -13.86 11.20
C ALA A 59 3.76 -13.87 12.66
N ILE A 60 3.61 -12.77 13.39
CA ILE A 60 3.93 -12.70 14.83
C ILE A 60 2.94 -13.55 15.65
N HIS A 61 1.65 -13.53 15.31
CA HIS A 61 0.63 -14.35 15.96
C HIS A 61 0.81 -15.85 15.67
N LEU A 62 1.17 -16.21 14.44
CA LEU A 62 1.47 -17.60 14.05
C LEU A 62 2.68 -18.17 14.77
N ASN A 63 3.72 -17.36 15.01
CA ASN A 63 4.90 -17.77 15.79
C ASN A 63 4.65 -17.91 17.30
N LYS A 64 3.55 -17.34 17.81
CA LYS A 64 3.21 -17.38 19.24
C LYS A 64 2.32 -18.56 19.62
N ASP A 65 1.67 -19.21 18.66
CA ASP A 65 0.76 -20.32 18.90
C ASP A 65 1.37 -21.64 18.40
N PRO A 66 1.89 -22.51 19.30
CA PRO A 66 2.68 -23.68 18.90
C PRO A 66 1.90 -24.69 18.06
N VAL A 67 0.58 -24.73 18.20
CA VAL A 67 -0.31 -25.62 17.42
C VAL A 67 -0.49 -25.14 15.99
N LEU A 68 -0.62 -23.83 15.78
CA LEU A 68 -0.75 -23.25 14.44
C LEU A 68 0.58 -23.28 13.67
N LYS A 69 1.70 -23.15 14.39
CA LYS A 69 3.03 -23.34 13.80
C LYS A 69 3.24 -24.76 13.28
N GLU A 70 2.82 -25.78 14.02
CA GLU A 70 2.93 -27.19 13.60
C GLU A 70 2.03 -27.54 12.41
N LEU A 71 0.86 -26.89 12.29
CA LEU A 71 -0.04 -27.05 11.15
C LEU A 71 0.43 -26.31 9.89
N TRP A 72 1.15 -25.19 10.06
CA TRP A 72 1.74 -24.41 8.97
C TRP A 72 3.07 -25.02 8.47
N ASP A 73 3.84 -25.66 9.37
CA ASP A 73 5.07 -26.41 9.06
C ASP A 73 4.74 -27.81 8.52
N ASN A 74 3.81 -27.86 7.55
CA ASN A 74 3.35 -29.10 6.95
C ASN A 74 4.30 -29.51 5.82
N GLU A 75 4.97 -30.67 5.98
CA GLU A 75 5.91 -31.25 5.00
C GLU A 75 5.34 -31.39 3.57
N LYS A 76 4.02 -31.30 3.40
CA LYS A 76 3.35 -31.37 2.10
C LYS A 76 3.49 -30.10 1.25
N ASP A 77 3.69 -28.93 1.86
CA ASP A 77 3.85 -27.67 1.11
C ASP A 77 5.29 -27.47 0.58
N ALA A 78 6.29 -28.16 1.15
CA ALA A 78 7.68 -28.15 0.69
C ALA A 78 7.87 -28.72 -0.74
N VAL A 79 6.85 -29.38 -1.30
CA VAL A 79 6.85 -29.87 -2.69
C VAL A 79 6.69 -28.72 -3.69
N TYR A 80 6.08 -27.60 -3.29
CA TYR A 80 5.89 -26.43 -4.16
C TYR A 80 7.02 -25.41 -4.09
N ASP A 81 7.88 -25.46 -3.06
CA ASP A 81 9.08 -24.61 -2.95
C ASP A 81 10.16 -24.88 -4.01
N LYS A 82 10.05 -26.01 -4.73
CA LYS A 82 11.04 -26.44 -5.74
C LYS A 82 10.56 -26.33 -7.19
N LEU A 83 9.47 -25.61 -7.45
CA LEU A 83 8.95 -25.38 -8.80
C LEU A 83 9.50 -24.08 -9.42
#